data_AF-A0A3B5MMI0-F1
#
_entry.id   AF-A0A3B5MMI0-F1
#
_cell.length_a   1.000
_cell.length_b   1.000
_cell.length_c   1.000
_cell.angle_alpha   90.00
_cell.angle_beta   90.00
_cell.angle_gamma   90.00
#
_symmetry.space_group_name_H-M   'P 1'
#
loop_
_entity.id
_entity.type
_entity.pdbx_description
1 polymer ?
#
loop_
_entity_poly.entity_id
_entity_poly.type
_entity_poly.pdbx_seq_one_letter_code
_entity_poly.pdbx_strand_id
1 'polypeptide(L)'
;MGEWRMQCTNYFYVFSLFSEDPEISSISHVTMSPSRHNHVPVYSLPLFRSSYSVISAFCTEDNVPQSISYLNQELAVLGLSMCIEASLSEGASLKAVPVLNAMYELLQIHKRNMCALEEMEKEQLKKLSTLEHIQISNSRLKDQLELSMREKSGLHETERQLQLKIKTLQSCLKTEKEEVQKLQSIIASRASQYSHDAKRKEREAAKLKERLSRLLIDRKEKKLAIDVLNSLGRSDGKRSMWKTAKLSASHESEMYKALLGDYETSRKALILENAELKKVLQQMKKEMMHILAPRQQSTSGAAADDSQEQVESDEEKAGNASREALDHSCELAREQLLNSIRQQWRKLRNHVEKLDQGTSVMESNKETIPLETHEDEMERMRQEVQQCREFIHAQQQLLQQQLNTSFDDETAALLNDCYTLEEKERLKEEWKLFEEQKKNFEKERKNFTEAAIRLGREKMAFEEDRVAWLKNHFLNITPFTNRRRYSSSDGQSALSGIKYATSICTCTVFISWVCAATPQDVPKKPNLQGHHCS
;
A
#
# COMPACT_ATOMS: atom_id res chain seq x y z
N MET A 1 36.17 -8.39 -16.34
CA MET A 1 36.02 -8.00 -14.91
C MET A 1 36.73 -6.65 -14.69
N GLY A 2 36.36 -5.60 -15.43
CA GLY A 2 37.09 -4.32 -15.44
C GLY A 2 36.25 -3.09 -15.80
N GLU A 3 35.20 -3.22 -16.60
CA GLU A 3 34.44 -2.04 -17.07
C GLU A 3 33.18 -1.72 -16.27
N TRP A 4 32.65 -2.67 -15.50
CA TRP A 4 31.47 -2.44 -14.65
C TRP A 4 31.77 -1.74 -13.31
N ARG A 5 33.03 -1.44 -13.00
CA ARG A 5 33.42 -0.80 -11.74
C ARG A 5 33.50 0.74 -11.83
N MET A 6 33.49 1.30 -13.04
CA MET A 6 33.63 2.75 -13.27
C MET A 6 32.30 3.52 -13.33
N GLN A 7 31.17 2.85 -13.55
CA GLN A 7 29.85 3.50 -13.53
C GLN A 7 29.22 3.58 -12.12
N CYS A 8 29.60 2.71 -11.19
CA CYS A 8 29.10 2.77 -9.81
C CYS A 8 29.82 3.81 -8.93
N THR A 9 30.98 4.31 -9.34
CA THR A 9 31.73 5.33 -8.58
C THR A 9 31.27 6.76 -8.86
N ASN A 10 30.70 7.04 -10.04
CA ASN A 10 30.17 8.37 -10.37
C ASN A 10 28.82 8.66 -9.70
N TYR A 11 27.97 7.65 -9.49
CA TYR A 11 26.70 7.85 -8.76
C TYR A 11 26.90 8.08 -7.25
N PHE A 12 27.98 7.56 -6.67
CA PHE A 12 28.28 7.77 -5.25
C PHE A 12 28.87 9.16 -4.98
N TYR A 13 29.64 9.72 -5.93
CA TYR A 13 30.20 11.07 -5.79
C TYR A 13 29.15 12.19 -5.98
N VAL A 14 28.14 11.99 -6.82
CA VAL A 14 27.05 12.97 -6.98
C VAL A 14 26.10 12.97 -5.78
N PHE A 15 25.93 11.82 -5.11
CA PHE A 15 25.08 11.73 -3.91
C PHE A 15 25.77 12.22 -2.64
N SER A 16 27.11 12.13 -2.55
CA SER A 16 27.88 12.69 -1.43
C SER A 16 28.09 14.20 -1.50
N LEU A 17 27.88 14.84 -2.65
CA LEU A 17 27.97 16.30 -2.81
C LEU A 17 26.69 17.06 -2.47
N PHE A 18 25.62 16.36 -2.07
CA PHE A 18 24.33 16.93 -1.69
C PHE A 18 23.96 16.70 -0.21
N SER A 19 24.93 16.28 0.60
CA SER A 19 24.69 15.85 1.97
C SER A 19 25.69 16.41 2.97
N GLU A 20 26.06 17.69 2.84
CA GLU A 20 26.57 18.50 3.96
C GLU A 20 26.17 19.97 3.75
N ASP A 21 25.01 20.36 4.29
CA ASP A 21 24.75 21.74 4.70
C ASP A 21 23.94 21.68 6.01
N PRO A 22 24.57 21.82 7.18
CA PRO A 22 23.89 21.92 8.46
C PRO A 22 23.55 23.37 8.81
N GLU A 23 23.12 24.20 7.86
CA GLU A 23 22.71 25.59 8.14
C GLU A 23 21.55 26.06 7.24
N ILE A 24 20.35 25.50 7.42
CA ILE A 24 19.12 26.21 7.04
C ILE A 24 18.11 26.08 8.19
N SER A 25 18.55 26.44 9.39
CA SER A 25 17.71 26.76 10.56
C SER A 25 17.84 28.24 10.88
N SER A 26 17.51 29.09 9.91
CA SER A 26 17.21 30.52 10.13
C SER A 26 16.62 31.13 8.86
N ILE A 27 15.38 30.75 8.53
CA ILE A 27 14.52 31.68 7.80
C ILE A 27 13.62 32.31 8.84
N SER A 28 14.09 33.47 9.26
CA SER A 28 13.42 34.51 10.02
C SER A 28 11.90 34.42 9.99
N HIS A 29 11.33 34.48 11.18
CA HIS A 29 9.95 34.87 11.46
C HIS A 29 9.63 36.18 10.72
N VAL A 30 9.17 36.09 9.48
CA VAL A 30 8.50 37.20 8.80
C VAL A 30 7.08 37.21 9.35
N THR A 31 6.93 37.86 10.50
CA THR A 31 5.62 38.28 11.01
C THR A 31 5.05 39.30 10.02
N MET A 32 4.32 38.80 9.03
CA MET A 32 3.40 39.63 8.27
C MET A 32 2.32 40.09 9.24
N SER A 33 2.44 41.36 9.64
CA SER A 33 1.49 42.05 10.50
C SER A 33 0.08 41.85 9.93
N PRO A 34 -0.96 41.69 10.78
CA PRO A 34 -2.32 41.61 10.28
C PRO A 34 -2.60 42.92 9.56
N SER A 35 -2.84 42.84 8.24
CA SER A 35 -3.24 43.97 7.44
C SER A 35 -4.55 44.47 8.01
N ARG A 36 -4.45 45.54 8.81
CA ARG A 36 -5.62 46.25 9.34
C ARG A 36 -6.51 46.55 8.14
N HIS A 37 -7.78 46.17 8.26
CA HIS A 37 -8.84 46.64 7.38
C HIS A 37 -8.73 48.17 7.32
N ASN A 38 -8.08 48.69 6.29
CA ASN A 38 -8.21 50.09 5.92
C ASN A 38 -9.59 50.19 5.28
N HIS A 39 -10.61 50.35 6.12
CA HIS A 39 -11.78 51.12 5.72
C HIS A 39 -11.26 52.50 5.38
N VAL A 40 -10.92 52.71 4.11
CA VAL A 40 -10.82 54.05 3.55
C VAL A 40 -12.23 54.61 3.68
N PRO A 41 -12.46 55.66 4.47
CA PRO A 41 -13.75 56.32 4.45
C PRO A 41 -13.90 56.82 3.02
N VAL A 42 -14.88 56.28 2.30
CA VAL A 42 -15.40 56.92 1.11
C VAL A 42 -15.85 58.29 1.59
N TYR A 43 -15.04 59.31 1.32
CA TYR A 43 -15.49 60.69 1.45
C TYR A 43 -16.47 60.92 0.31
N SER A 44 -17.69 60.43 0.48
CA SER A 44 -18.83 60.92 -0.26
C SER A 44 -18.93 62.38 0.14
N LEU A 45 -18.42 63.29 -0.71
CA LEU A 45 -18.75 64.69 -0.57
C LEU A 45 -20.28 64.75 -0.56
N PRO A 46 -20.92 65.34 0.46
CA PRO A 46 -22.36 65.52 0.41
C PRO A 46 -22.63 66.31 -0.86
N LEU A 47 -23.39 65.74 -1.78
CA LEU A 47 -24.10 66.54 -2.79
C LEU A 47 -24.89 67.56 -1.98
N PHE A 48 -24.34 68.78 -1.88
CA PHE A 48 -24.95 69.87 -1.16
C PHE A 48 -26.30 70.13 -1.82
N ARG A 49 -27.36 69.62 -1.18
CA ARG A 49 -28.72 70.06 -1.42
C ARG A 49 -28.74 71.52 -0.97
N SER A 50 -28.55 72.42 -1.92
CA SER A 50 -28.53 73.86 -1.68
C SER A 50 -29.92 74.33 -1.23
N SER A 51 -30.12 74.36 0.08
CA SER A 51 -31.21 75.09 0.70
C SER A 51 -30.76 76.53 0.88
N TYR A 52 -31.04 77.40 -0.10
CA TYR A 52 -30.83 78.85 0.08
C TYR A 52 -31.74 79.32 1.23
N SER A 53 -31.15 79.70 2.36
CA SER A 53 -31.85 80.36 3.46
C SER A 53 -31.52 81.85 3.42
N VAL A 54 -32.55 82.70 3.29
CA VAL A 54 -32.41 84.18 3.24
C VAL A 54 -31.72 84.73 4.50
N ILE A 55 -31.76 83.98 5.61
CA ILE A 55 -31.17 84.35 6.91
C ILE A 55 -29.64 84.16 6.92
N SER A 56 -29.07 83.44 5.96
CA SER A 56 -27.62 83.19 5.83
C SER A 56 -27.06 83.69 4.49
N ALA A 57 -27.58 84.79 3.96
CA ALA A 57 -27.12 85.34 2.70
C ALA A 57 -25.68 85.88 2.82
N PHE A 58 -24.80 85.48 1.89
CA PHE A 58 -23.40 85.92 1.84
C PHE A 58 -23.28 87.45 1.65
N CYS A 59 -24.13 88.04 0.81
CA CYS A 59 -24.14 89.46 0.50
C CYS A 59 -25.47 90.11 0.93
N THR A 60 -25.38 91.23 1.65
CA THR A 60 -26.48 92.14 2.03
C THR A 60 -26.13 93.56 1.58
N GLU A 61 -27.10 94.48 1.56
CA GLU A 61 -26.87 95.86 1.07
C GLU A 61 -25.75 96.59 1.83
N ASP A 62 -25.57 96.29 3.12
CA ASP A 62 -24.57 96.91 3.98
C ASP A 62 -23.13 96.37 3.80
N ASN A 63 -22.97 95.19 3.20
CA ASN A 63 -21.69 94.47 3.13
C ASN A 63 -21.14 94.30 1.69
N VAL A 64 -21.77 94.92 0.70
CA VAL A 64 -21.42 94.81 -0.72
C VAL A 64 -19.92 95.07 -1.01
N PRO A 65 -19.27 96.15 -0.51
CA PRO A 65 -17.86 96.40 -0.85
C PRO A 65 -16.91 95.36 -0.23
N GLN A 66 -17.20 94.86 0.97
CA GLN A 66 -16.42 93.78 1.60
C GLN A 66 -16.63 92.45 0.87
N SER A 67 -17.86 92.14 0.45
CA SER A 67 -18.20 90.95 -0.33
C SER A 67 -17.51 90.94 -1.70
N ILE A 68 -17.43 92.08 -2.38
CA ILE A 68 -16.71 92.23 -3.66
C ILE A 68 -15.19 92.03 -3.45
N SER A 69 -14.62 92.62 -2.39
CA SER A 69 -13.20 92.45 -2.07
C SER A 69 -12.85 90.98 -1.81
N TYR A 70 -13.67 90.29 -1.02
CA TYR A 70 -13.52 88.85 -0.75
C TYR A 70 -13.64 88.01 -2.03
N LEU A 71 -14.65 88.27 -2.87
CA LEU A 71 -14.82 87.54 -4.13
C LEU A 71 -13.63 87.76 -5.07
N ASN A 72 -13.13 88.99 -5.20
CA ASN A 72 -11.95 89.27 -6.02
C ASN A 72 -10.69 88.55 -5.48
N GLN A 73 -10.54 88.43 -4.15
CA GLN A 73 -9.47 87.66 -3.54
C GLN A 73 -9.59 86.15 -3.85
N GLU A 74 -10.77 85.56 -3.68
CA GLU A 74 -11.01 84.15 -3.96
C GLU A 74 -10.87 83.82 -5.46
N LEU A 75 -11.37 84.71 -6.33
CA LEU A 75 -11.16 84.61 -7.77
C LEU A 75 -9.66 84.63 -8.11
N ALA A 76 -8.88 85.50 -7.45
CA ALA A 76 -7.42 85.54 -7.62
C ALA A 76 -6.74 84.25 -7.14
N VAL A 77 -7.19 83.64 -6.03
CA VAL A 77 -6.70 82.34 -5.54
C VAL A 77 -7.00 81.22 -6.53
N LEU A 78 -8.15 81.28 -7.19
CA LEU A 78 -8.53 80.37 -8.29
C LEU A 78 -7.81 80.68 -9.61
N GLY A 79 -6.93 81.68 -9.65
CA GLY A 79 -6.16 82.07 -10.83
C GLY A 79 -6.93 82.91 -11.85
N LEU A 80 -8.10 83.44 -11.49
CA LEU A 80 -8.93 84.26 -12.37
C LEU A 80 -8.58 85.74 -12.20
N SER A 81 -8.04 86.37 -13.25
CA SER A 81 -7.63 87.78 -13.26
C SER A 81 -8.80 88.75 -13.52
N MET A 82 -9.93 88.55 -12.85
CA MET A 82 -11.16 89.31 -13.06
C MET A 82 -11.44 90.24 -11.90
N CYS A 83 -11.52 91.56 -12.16
CA CYS A 83 -11.83 92.57 -11.15
C CYS A 83 -13.31 92.94 -11.22
N ILE A 84 -14.09 92.53 -10.22
CA ILE A 84 -15.45 93.02 -10.01
C ILE A 84 -15.35 94.41 -9.38
N GLU A 85 -15.73 95.45 -10.12
CA GLU A 85 -15.75 96.84 -9.66
C GLU A 85 -17.19 97.31 -9.42
N ALA A 86 -17.46 97.88 -8.25
CA ALA A 86 -18.68 98.64 -7.99
C ALA A 86 -18.47 100.10 -8.44
N SER A 87 -19.40 100.65 -9.22
CA SER A 87 -19.35 102.06 -9.61
C SER A 87 -19.73 102.95 -8.42
N LEU A 88 -18.94 103.99 -8.15
CA LEU A 88 -19.13 104.97 -7.05
C LEU A 88 -20.19 106.04 -7.36
N SER A 89 -21.01 105.87 -8.41
CA SER A 89 -22.06 106.84 -8.76
C SER A 89 -23.37 106.49 -8.05
N GLU A 90 -24.14 107.52 -7.73
CA GLU A 90 -25.44 107.49 -7.03
C GLU A 90 -26.36 106.39 -7.61
N GLY A 91 -26.36 105.23 -6.95
CA GLY A 91 -26.89 103.97 -7.48
C GLY A 91 -25.77 102.96 -7.77
N ALA A 92 -25.37 102.19 -6.75
CA ALA A 92 -24.31 101.18 -6.81
C ALA A 92 -24.60 100.08 -7.85
N SER A 93 -24.27 100.36 -9.12
CA SER A 93 -24.45 99.43 -10.22
C SER A 93 -23.15 98.67 -10.47
N LEU A 94 -23.22 97.34 -10.31
CA LEU A 94 -22.14 96.42 -10.64
C LEU A 94 -21.97 96.33 -12.16
N LYS A 95 -20.73 96.34 -12.65
CA LYS A 95 -20.45 96.05 -14.06
C LYS A 95 -20.83 94.59 -14.34
N ALA A 96 -21.92 94.37 -15.07
CA ALA A 96 -22.46 93.04 -15.33
C ALA A 96 -21.49 92.11 -16.09
N VAL A 97 -20.69 92.65 -17.02
CA VAL A 97 -19.82 91.84 -17.89
C VAL A 97 -18.69 91.12 -17.13
N PRO A 98 -17.86 91.79 -16.29
CA PRO A 98 -16.88 91.10 -15.44
C PRO A 98 -17.49 90.07 -14.49
N VAL A 99 -18.69 90.35 -13.95
CA VAL A 99 -19.38 89.42 -13.06
C VAL A 99 -19.83 88.16 -13.81
N LEU A 100 -20.49 88.32 -14.96
CA LEU A 100 -20.98 87.20 -15.77
C LEU A 100 -19.84 86.33 -16.30
N ASN A 101 -18.74 86.95 -16.73
CA ASN A 101 -17.56 86.21 -17.18
C ASN A 101 -16.88 85.47 -16.02
N ALA A 102 -16.84 86.05 -14.81
CA ALA A 102 -16.29 85.37 -13.63
C ALA A 102 -17.17 84.20 -13.21
N MET A 103 -18.49 84.37 -13.24
CA MET A 103 -19.45 83.28 -13.00
C MET A 103 -19.32 82.17 -14.05
N TYR A 104 -19.13 82.52 -15.31
CA TYR A 104 -18.91 81.55 -16.38
C TYR A 104 -17.64 80.73 -16.11
N GLU A 105 -16.51 81.38 -15.82
CA GLU A 105 -15.26 80.68 -15.52
C GLU A 105 -15.35 79.81 -14.27
N LEU A 106 -16.02 80.28 -13.21
CA LEU A 106 -16.29 79.47 -12.01
C LEU A 106 -17.12 78.22 -12.35
N LEU A 107 -18.13 78.35 -13.19
CA LEU A 107 -18.92 77.21 -13.67
C LEU A 107 -18.08 76.25 -14.51
N GLN A 108 -17.15 76.75 -15.34
CA GLN A 108 -16.25 75.90 -16.12
C GLN A 108 -15.25 75.18 -15.23
N ILE A 109 -14.64 75.85 -14.25
CA ILE A 109 -13.76 75.23 -13.26
C ILE A 109 -14.51 74.16 -12.49
N HIS A 110 -15.73 74.46 -12.01
CA HIS A 110 -16.55 73.48 -11.32
C HIS A 110 -16.83 72.25 -12.18
N LYS A 111 -17.21 72.42 -13.46
CA LYS A 111 -17.42 71.30 -14.38
C LYS A 111 -16.15 70.47 -14.59
N ARG A 112 -15.00 71.11 -14.82
CA ARG A 112 -13.70 70.40 -14.98
C ARG A 112 -13.33 69.63 -13.72
N ASN A 113 -13.52 70.23 -12.54
CA ASN A 113 -13.25 69.58 -11.25
C ASN A 113 -14.17 68.38 -11.01
N MET A 114 -15.46 68.50 -11.34
CA MET A 114 -16.40 67.38 -11.25
C MET A 114 -16.00 66.25 -12.19
N CYS A 115 -15.64 66.54 -13.44
CA CYS A 115 -15.14 65.54 -14.38
C CYS A 115 -13.86 64.85 -13.86
N ALA A 116 -12.88 65.63 -13.36
CA ALA A 116 -11.64 65.08 -12.80
C ALA A 116 -11.90 64.22 -11.56
N LEU A 117 -12.85 64.61 -10.70
CA LEU A 117 -13.24 63.84 -9.52
C LEU A 117 -13.89 62.51 -9.93
N GLU A 118 -14.81 62.51 -10.89
CA GLU A 118 -15.40 61.28 -11.43
C GLU A 118 -14.35 60.35 -12.07
N GLU A 119 -13.35 60.91 -12.77
CA GLU A 119 -12.24 60.13 -13.33
C GLU A 119 -11.39 59.47 -12.23
N MET A 120 -11.06 60.23 -11.18
CA MET A 120 -10.32 59.72 -10.02
C MET A 120 -11.09 58.63 -9.26
N GLU A 121 -12.41 58.79 -9.08
CA GLU A 121 -13.27 57.76 -8.47
C GLU A 121 -13.32 56.48 -9.32
N LYS A 122 -13.44 56.61 -10.65
CA LYS A 122 -13.38 55.47 -11.57
C LYS A 122 -12.03 54.76 -11.50
N GLU A 123 -10.94 55.52 -11.43
CA GLU A 123 -9.59 54.95 -11.29
C GLU A 123 -9.40 54.26 -9.94
N GLN A 124 -9.92 54.85 -8.86
CA GLN A 124 -9.91 54.25 -7.53
C GLN A 124 -10.66 52.91 -7.51
N LEU A 125 -11.84 52.84 -8.14
CA LEU A 125 -12.62 51.61 -8.22
C LEU A 125 -11.87 50.51 -8.99
N LYS A 126 -11.21 50.86 -10.10
CA LYS A 126 -10.35 49.94 -10.86
C LYS A 126 -9.20 49.43 -9.99
N LYS A 127 -8.51 50.32 -9.27
CA LYS A 127 -7.40 49.95 -8.36
C LYS A 127 -7.87 49.00 -7.26
N LEU A 128 -9.02 49.27 -6.64
CA LEU A 128 -9.60 48.39 -5.61
C LEU A 128 -9.88 46.99 -6.17
N SER A 129 -10.52 46.90 -7.34
CA SER A 129 -10.78 45.61 -7.99
C SER A 129 -9.50 44.84 -8.32
N THR A 130 -8.45 45.52 -8.82
CA THR A 130 -7.16 44.87 -9.08
C THR A 130 -6.47 44.40 -7.79
N LEU A 131 -6.58 45.17 -6.70
CA LEU A 131 -6.03 44.81 -5.40
C LEU A 131 -6.72 43.55 -4.85
N GLU A 132 -8.04 43.49 -4.91
CA GLU A 132 -8.83 42.32 -4.50
C GLU A 132 -8.43 41.07 -5.29
N HIS A 133 -8.30 41.19 -6.61
CA HIS A 133 -7.85 40.08 -7.46
C HIS A 133 -6.45 39.59 -7.06
N ILE A 134 -5.50 40.51 -6.82
CA ILE A 134 -4.15 40.16 -6.37
C ILE A 134 -4.19 39.51 -4.99
N GLN A 135 -5.03 39.99 -4.08
CA GLN A 135 -5.18 39.41 -2.73
C GLN A 135 -5.72 37.98 -2.78
N ILE A 136 -6.76 37.72 -3.58
CA ILE A 136 -7.33 36.38 -3.79
C ILE A 136 -6.31 35.45 -4.44
N SER A 137 -5.58 35.93 -5.45
CA SER A 137 -4.51 35.14 -6.08
C SER A 137 -3.40 34.82 -5.09
N ASN A 138 -3.01 35.78 -4.24
CA ASN A 138 -1.98 35.60 -3.22
C ASN A 138 -2.40 34.59 -2.15
N SER A 139 -3.65 34.63 -1.68
CA SER A 139 -4.16 33.65 -0.71
C SER A 139 -4.16 32.24 -1.30
N ARG A 140 -4.64 32.08 -2.55
CA ARG A 140 -4.63 30.78 -3.24
C ARG A 140 -3.23 30.21 -3.38
N LEU A 141 -2.25 31.04 -3.74
CA LEU A 141 -0.85 30.61 -3.87
C LEU A 141 -0.23 30.22 -2.52
N LYS A 142 -0.60 30.92 -1.43
CA LYS A 142 -0.19 30.55 -0.07
C LYS A 142 -0.75 29.19 0.34
N ASP A 143 -2.02 28.93 0.06
CA ASP A 143 -2.65 27.64 0.37
C ASP A 143 -1.97 26.49 -0.40
N GLN A 144 -1.66 26.71 -1.69
CA GLN A 144 -0.92 25.74 -2.50
C GLN A 144 0.50 25.49 -1.98
N LEU A 145 1.21 26.55 -1.57
CA LEU A 145 2.54 26.42 -0.98
C LEU A 145 2.47 25.61 0.32
N GLU A 146 1.49 25.88 1.18
CA GLU A 146 1.32 25.17 2.43
C GLU A 146 0.95 23.68 2.22
N LEU A 147 0.11 23.39 1.22
CA LEU A 147 -0.19 22.02 0.81
C LEU A 147 1.08 21.30 0.33
N SER A 148 1.83 21.90 -0.59
CA SER A 148 3.09 21.33 -1.11
C SER A 148 4.12 21.11 0.01
N MET A 149 4.20 22.02 0.99
CA MET A 149 5.07 21.85 2.15
C MET A 149 4.66 20.65 3.03
N ARG A 150 3.36 20.44 3.24
CA ARG A 150 2.84 19.28 3.98
C ARG A 150 3.13 17.97 3.25
N GLU A 151 2.90 17.94 1.93
CA GLU A 151 3.19 16.78 1.07
C GLU A 151 4.68 16.44 1.08
N LYS A 152 5.55 17.45 0.91
CA LYS A 152 7.00 17.27 0.99
C LYS A 152 7.43 16.70 2.34
N SER A 153 6.84 17.18 3.43
CA SER A 153 7.13 16.67 4.78
C SER A 153 6.67 15.21 4.95
N GLY A 154 5.51 14.86 4.40
CA GLY A 154 5.02 13.48 4.36
C GLY A 154 5.94 12.56 3.57
N LEU A 155 6.36 12.97 2.38
CA LEU A 155 7.31 12.22 1.56
C LEU A 155 8.64 12.02 2.28
N HIS A 156 9.17 13.06 2.93
CA HIS A 156 10.43 12.97 3.67
C HIS A 156 10.38 11.95 4.83
N GLU A 157 9.27 11.88 5.58
CA GLU A 157 9.12 10.86 6.61
C GLU A 157 9.00 9.45 6.02
N THR A 158 8.30 9.27 4.90
CA THR A 158 8.26 7.96 4.22
C THR A 158 9.63 7.52 3.70
N GLU A 159 10.42 8.46 3.18
CA GLU A 159 11.80 8.22 2.76
C GLU A 159 12.65 7.77 3.96
N ARG A 160 12.56 8.48 5.10
CA ARG A 160 13.26 8.12 6.34
C ARG A 160 12.92 6.69 6.79
N GLN A 161 11.64 6.32 6.75
CA GLN A 161 11.19 4.96 7.12
C GLN A 161 11.73 3.89 6.17
N LEU A 162 11.73 4.16 4.86
CA LEU A 162 12.31 3.26 3.86
C LEU A 162 13.82 3.11 4.05
N GLN A 163 14.54 4.20 4.32
CA GLN A 163 15.97 4.16 4.61
C GLN A 163 16.28 3.30 5.85
N LEU A 164 15.49 3.44 6.92
CA LEU A 164 15.61 2.59 8.12
C LEU A 164 15.35 1.11 7.79
N LYS A 165 14.31 0.81 7.00
CA LYS A 165 14.00 -0.56 6.57
C LYS A 165 15.13 -1.16 5.74
N ILE A 166 15.73 -0.39 4.84
CA ILE A 166 16.89 -0.81 4.04
C ILE A 166 18.07 -1.14 4.96
N LYS A 167 18.39 -0.28 5.93
CA LYS A 167 19.47 -0.52 6.90
C LYS A 167 19.25 -1.80 7.71
N THR A 168 18.03 -2.03 8.18
CA THR A 168 17.67 -3.26 8.90
C THR A 168 17.84 -4.49 8.03
N LEU A 169 17.32 -4.47 6.79
CA LEU A 169 17.46 -5.58 5.86
C LEU A 169 18.91 -5.85 5.47
N GLN A 170 19.73 -4.81 5.32
CA GLN A 170 21.16 -4.95 5.08
C GLN A 170 21.88 -5.64 6.24
N SER A 171 21.51 -5.30 7.48
CA SER A 171 22.02 -5.96 8.69
C SER A 171 21.64 -7.45 8.71
N CYS A 172 20.37 -7.78 8.48
CA CYS A 172 19.91 -9.17 8.41
C CYS A 172 20.59 -9.95 7.28
N LEU A 173 20.75 -9.34 6.10
CA LEU A 173 21.45 -9.98 4.99
C LEU A 173 22.92 -10.28 5.34
N LYS A 174 23.57 -9.38 6.09
CA LYS A 174 24.94 -9.58 6.56
C LYS A 174 25.01 -10.75 7.54
N THR A 175 24.12 -10.83 8.52
CA THR A 175 24.10 -11.94 9.49
C THR A 175 23.84 -13.28 8.81
N GLU A 176 22.88 -13.35 7.89
CA GLU A 176 22.60 -14.57 7.12
C GLU A 176 23.80 -15.01 6.27
N LYS A 177 24.53 -14.07 5.66
CA LYS A 177 25.76 -14.38 4.92
C LYS A 177 26.84 -14.97 5.82
N GLU A 178 27.01 -14.42 7.02
CA GLU A 178 27.97 -14.93 8.01
C GLU A 178 27.58 -16.34 8.49
N GLU A 179 26.28 -16.61 8.70
CA GLU A 179 25.77 -17.93 9.05
C GLU A 179 25.98 -18.96 7.93
N VAL A 180 25.68 -18.59 6.68
CA VAL A 180 25.94 -19.44 5.52
C VAL A 180 27.43 -19.76 5.41
N GLN A 181 28.31 -18.77 5.58
CA GLN A 181 29.75 -18.98 5.54
C GLN A 181 30.22 -19.92 6.66
N LYS A 182 29.67 -19.78 7.88
CA LYS A 182 29.94 -20.67 9.01
C LYS A 182 29.50 -22.10 8.72
N LEU A 183 28.30 -22.30 8.17
CA LEU A 183 27.79 -23.61 7.80
C LEU A 183 28.60 -24.25 6.67
N GLN A 184 29.03 -23.47 5.66
CA GLN A 184 29.92 -23.95 4.61
C GLN A 184 31.25 -24.45 5.17
N SER A 185 31.84 -23.73 6.14
CA SER A 185 33.06 -24.18 6.83
C SER A 185 32.85 -25.49 7.62
N ILE A 186 31.71 -25.64 8.30
CA ILE A 186 31.34 -26.88 9.00
C ILE A 186 31.15 -28.04 8.01
N ILE A 187 30.51 -27.81 6.87
CA ILE A 187 30.31 -28.83 5.83
C ILE A 187 31.66 -29.27 5.25
N ALA A 188 32.53 -28.31 4.90
CA ALA A 188 33.85 -28.59 4.36
C ALA A 188 34.73 -29.39 5.34
N SER A 189 34.76 -28.98 6.61
CA SER A 189 35.49 -29.71 7.66
C SER A 189 34.95 -31.13 7.88
N ARG A 190 33.62 -31.32 7.91
CA ARG A 190 33.00 -32.64 7.99
C ARG A 190 33.32 -33.53 6.79
N ALA A 191 33.28 -32.97 5.57
CA ALA A 191 33.64 -33.71 4.36
C ALA A 191 35.10 -34.21 4.41
N SER A 192 36.03 -33.36 4.88
CA SER A 192 37.42 -33.75 5.11
C SER A 192 37.55 -34.86 6.16
N GLN A 193 36.84 -34.74 7.30
CA GLN A 193 36.83 -35.75 8.36
C GLN A 193 36.30 -37.10 7.85
N TYR A 194 35.17 -37.12 7.14
CA TYR A 194 34.61 -38.35 6.58
C TYR A 194 35.52 -38.98 5.53
N SER A 195 36.18 -38.17 4.68
CA SER A 195 37.18 -38.67 3.73
C SER A 195 38.34 -39.35 4.44
N HIS A 196 38.85 -38.75 5.52
CA HIS A 196 39.93 -39.34 6.32
C HIS A 196 39.49 -40.66 7.00
N ASP A 197 38.32 -40.67 7.62
CA ASP A 197 37.79 -41.85 8.31
C ASP A 197 37.45 -42.98 7.33
N ALA A 198 36.90 -42.67 6.17
CA ALA A 198 36.67 -43.64 5.09
C ALA A 198 37.99 -44.28 4.64
N LYS A 199 39.04 -43.48 4.38
CA LYS A 199 40.38 -44.01 4.04
C LYS A 199 40.97 -44.84 5.18
N ARG A 200 40.73 -44.50 6.44
CA ARG A 200 41.18 -45.33 7.59
C ARG A 200 40.48 -46.68 7.57
N LYS A 201 39.14 -46.69 7.40
CA LYS A 201 38.33 -47.91 7.35
C LYS A 201 38.67 -48.79 6.15
N GLU A 202 38.94 -48.19 5.00
CA GLU A 202 39.39 -48.92 3.81
C GLU A 202 40.72 -49.65 4.06
N ARG A 203 41.69 -48.98 4.71
CA ARG A 203 42.97 -49.62 5.09
C ARG A 203 42.78 -50.75 6.10
N GLU A 204 41.89 -50.59 7.08
CA GLU A 204 41.55 -51.65 8.05
C GLU A 204 40.90 -52.86 7.35
N ALA A 205 39.96 -52.61 6.44
CA ALA A 205 39.30 -53.65 5.65
C ALA A 205 40.28 -54.38 4.73
N ALA A 206 41.21 -53.67 4.09
CA ALA A 206 42.27 -54.26 3.27
C ALA A 206 43.17 -55.19 4.10
N LYS A 207 43.61 -54.76 5.30
CA LYS A 207 44.40 -55.59 6.22
C LYS A 207 43.65 -56.84 6.67
N LEU A 208 42.36 -56.72 7.00
CA LEU A 208 41.52 -57.86 7.38
C LEU A 208 41.31 -58.83 6.22
N LYS A 209 41.10 -58.32 5.01
CA LYS A 209 40.99 -59.12 3.78
C LYS A 209 42.29 -59.88 3.52
N GLU A 210 43.44 -59.24 3.68
CA GLU A 210 44.74 -59.88 3.53
C GLU A 210 44.94 -60.99 4.58
N ARG A 211 44.65 -60.72 5.86
CA ARG A 211 44.72 -61.73 6.93
C ARG A 211 43.80 -62.92 6.67
N LEU A 212 42.58 -62.67 6.21
CA LEU A 212 41.64 -63.74 5.85
C LEU A 212 42.16 -64.55 4.66
N SER A 213 42.69 -63.89 3.63
CA SER A 213 43.27 -64.57 2.47
C SER A 213 44.44 -65.49 2.88
N ARG A 214 45.33 -65.02 3.77
CA ARG A 214 46.41 -65.84 4.34
C ARG A 214 45.85 -67.05 5.09
N LEU A 215 44.87 -66.86 5.98
CA LEU A 215 44.22 -67.98 6.70
C LEU A 215 43.55 -69.00 5.76
N LEU A 216 42.97 -68.55 4.65
CA LEU A 216 42.35 -69.42 3.67
C LEU A 216 43.39 -70.22 2.85
N ILE A 217 44.55 -69.62 2.56
CA ILE A 217 45.68 -70.31 1.91
C ILE A 217 46.28 -71.34 2.87
N ASP A 218 46.59 -70.96 4.11
CA ASP A 218 47.13 -71.86 5.15
C ASP A 218 46.20 -73.06 5.44
N ARG A 219 44.87 -72.87 5.38
CA ARG A 219 43.88 -73.95 5.52
C ARG A 219 43.81 -74.88 4.32
N LYS A 220 44.15 -74.42 3.10
CA LYS A 220 44.20 -75.28 1.91
C LYS A 220 45.43 -76.18 1.92
N GLU A 221 46.55 -75.71 2.47
CA GLU A 221 47.77 -76.52 2.63
C GLU A 221 47.67 -77.52 3.79
N LYS A 222 46.85 -77.24 4.81
CA LYS A 222 46.55 -78.16 5.91
C LYS A 222 45.15 -78.78 5.77
N LYS A 223 44.96 -79.68 4.81
CA LYS A 223 43.91 -80.71 4.98
C LYS A 223 44.34 -81.59 6.15
N LEU A 224 43.68 -81.43 7.31
CA LEU A 224 43.26 -82.47 8.26
C LEU A 224 42.91 -81.82 9.62
N ALA A 225 41.80 -82.30 10.19
CA ALA A 225 41.30 -82.09 11.56
C ALA A 225 40.91 -80.65 11.97
N ILE A 226 39.60 -80.44 12.16
CA ILE A 226 39.10 -79.37 13.05
C ILE A 226 39.39 -79.83 14.47
N ASP A 227 40.44 -79.29 15.07
CA ASP A 227 40.67 -79.37 16.51
C ASP A 227 40.25 -78.05 17.15
N VAL A 228 39.17 -78.08 17.94
CA VAL A 228 38.71 -76.92 18.72
C VAL A 228 39.60 -76.79 19.95
N LEU A 229 40.82 -76.31 19.75
CA LEU A 229 41.77 -75.96 20.81
C LEU A 229 41.62 -74.49 21.18
N ASN A 230 40.53 -74.20 21.89
CA ASN A 230 40.44 -73.19 22.95
C ASN A 230 38.97 -72.98 23.34
N SER A 231 38.52 -73.71 24.36
CA SER A 231 37.47 -73.23 25.25
C SER A 231 37.96 -71.89 25.80
N LEU A 232 37.33 -70.77 25.42
CA LEU A 232 37.63 -69.46 26.01
C LEU A 232 37.16 -69.40 27.47
N GLY A 233 37.83 -70.15 28.34
CA GLY A 233 37.76 -69.99 29.78
C GLY A 233 38.71 -68.88 30.19
N ARG A 234 38.19 -67.65 30.35
CA ARG A 234 38.90 -66.65 31.14
C ARG A 234 38.81 -67.08 32.61
N SER A 235 39.95 -67.16 33.29
CA SER A 235 40.09 -67.59 34.68
C SER A 235 39.46 -66.66 35.74
N ASP A 236 38.79 -65.58 35.33
CA ASP A 236 38.12 -64.61 36.22
C ASP A 236 36.58 -64.60 36.08
N GLY A 237 35.98 -65.42 35.21
CA GLY A 237 34.51 -65.61 35.16
C GLY A 237 33.64 -64.37 34.87
N LYS A 238 34.22 -63.18 34.69
CA LYS A 238 33.49 -61.93 34.43
C LYS A 238 33.61 -61.50 32.96
N ARG A 239 32.46 -61.46 32.31
CA ARG A 239 32.26 -60.84 30.99
C ARG A 239 32.42 -59.32 31.12
N SER A 240 32.95 -58.63 30.11
CA SER A 240 32.83 -57.17 30.09
C SER A 240 31.34 -56.84 30.08
N MET A 241 30.88 -56.05 31.04
CA MET A 241 29.50 -55.57 31.08
C MET A 241 29.38 -54.52 29.98
N TRP A 242 28.73 -54.86 28.88
CA TRP A 242 28.29 -53.86 27.92
C TRP A 242 27.26 -52.98 28.62
N LYS A 243 27.27 -51.66 28.37
CA LYS A 243 26.35 -50.69 28.97
C LYS A 243 24.91 -51.25 28.87
N THR A 244 24.35 -51.65 30.00
CA THR A 244 23.09 -52.39 30.07
C THR A 244 21.88 -51.50 29.76
N ALA A 245 20.88 -52.09 29.11
CA ALA A 245 19.59 -51.51 28.72
C ALA A 245 18.85 -50.71 29.81
N LYS A 246 19.22 -50.88 31.08
CA LYS A 246 18.63 -50.15 32.22
C LYS A 246 18.99 -48.65 32.22
N LEU A 247 20.17 -48.27 31.74
CA LEU A 247 20.59 -46.86 31.63
C LEU A 247 20.01 -46.19 30.37
N SER A 248 19.92 -46.91 29.24
CA SER A 248 19.26 -46.39 28.03
C SER A 248 17.74 -46.28 28.21
N ALA A 249 17.09 -47.26 28.84
CA ALA A 249 15.66 -47.20 29.15
C ALA A 249 15.32 -46.07 30.15
N SER A 250 16.21 -45.75 31.09
CA SER A 250 16.02 -44.60 31.99
C SER A 250 16.09 -43.28 31.22
N HIS A 251 17.08 -43.13 30.33
CA HIS A 251 17.24 -41.91 29.53
C HIS A 251 16.14 -41.75 28.48
N GLU A 252 15.71 -42.84 27.84
CA GLU A 252 14.57 -42.84 26.93
C GLU A 252 13.27 -42.51 27.66
N SER A 253 13.06 -43.05 28.87
CA SER A 253 11.91 -42.70 29.71
C SER A 253 11.90 -41.22 30.12
N GLU A 254 13.05 -40.66 30.50
CA GLU A 254 13.21 -39.23 30.78
C GLU A 254 12.96 -38.36 29.54
N MET A 255 13.42 -38.80 28.36
CA MET A 255 13.17 -38.12 27.09
C MET A 255 11.68 -38.14 26.71
N TYR A 256 11.00 -39.28 26.82
CA TYR A 256 9.55 -39.36 26.58
C TYR A 256 8.76 -38.51 27.58
N LYS A 257 9.19 -38.47 28.84
CA LYS A 257 8.58 -37.62 29.87
C LYS A 257 8.76 -36.13 29.57
N ALA A 258 9.94 -35.71 29.10
CA ALA A 258 10.20 -34.34 28.67
C ALA A 258 9.33 -33.95 27.46
N LEU A 259 9.27 -34.81 26.43
CA LEU A 259 8.46 -34.58 25.23
C LEU A 259 6.96 -34.45 25.58
N LEU A 260 6.44 -35.32 26.45
CA LEU A 260 5.05 -35.22 26.93
C LEU A 260 4.82 -33.92 27.71
N GLY A 261 5.78 -33.48 28.53
CA GLY A 261 5.73 -32.18 29.20
C GLY A 261 5.67 -30.99 28.22
N ASP A 262 6.45 -31.04 27.14
CA ASP A 262 6.44 -30.00 26.09
C ASP A 262 5.09 -29.96 25.34
N TYR A 263 4.48 -31.12 25.11
CA TYR A 263 3.14 -31.20 24.53
C TYR A 263 2.06 -30.69 25.48
N GLU A 264 2.13 -31.01 26.77
CA GLU A 264 1.19 -30.52 27.77
C GLU A 264 1.28 -29.01 27.96
N THR A 265 2.49 -28.45 27.96
CA THR A 265 2.72 -27.00 28.05
C THR A 265 2.22 -26.30 26.79
N SER A 266 2.53 -26.83 25.60
CA SER A 266 2.01 -26.31 24.32
C SER A 266 0.47 -26.36 24.26
N ARG A 267 -0.14 -27.44 24.74
CA ARG A 267 -1.60 -27.58 24.84
C ARG A 267 -2.20 -26.52 25.76
N LYS A 268 -1.59 -26.28 26.93
CA LYS A 268 -2.05 -25.24 27.87
C LYS A 268 -1.92 -23.83 27.27
N ALA A 269 -0.81 -23.55 26.59
CA ALA A 269 -0.61 -22.27 25.90
C ALA A 269 -1.66 -22.04 24.80
N LEU A 270 -1.93 -23.05 23.97
CA LEU A 270 -2.98 -22.98 22.95
C LEU A 270 -4.38 -22.75 23.54
N ILE A 271 -4.70 -23.37 24.69
CA ILE A 271 -5.98 -23.15 25.36
C ILE A 271 -6.10 -21.71 25.86
N LEU A 272 -5.02 -21.14 26.41
CA LEU A 272 -4.98 -19.75 26.85
C LEU A 272 -5.11 -18.77 25.67
N GLU A 273 -4.35 -19.00 24.60
CA GLU A 273 -4.44 -18.20 23.36
C GLU A 273 -5.86 -18.27 22.77
N ASN A 274 -6.47 -19.45 22.74
CA ASN A 274 -7.85 -19.59 22.26
C ASN A 274 -8.85 -18.81 23.13
N ALA A 275 -8.64 -18.77 24.45
CA ALA A 275 -9.45 -17.97 25.36
C ALA A 275 -9.25 -16.46 25.13
N GLU A 276 -8.03 -16.01 24.84
CA GLU A 276 -7.73 -14.62 24.48
C GLU A 276 -8.33 -14.23 23.13
N LEU A 277 -8.20 -15.08 22.11
CA LEU A 277 -8.83 -14.89 20.80
C LEU A 277 -10.35 -14.78 20.91
N LYS A 278 -10.98 -15.59 21.78
CA LYS A 278 -12.42 -15.47 22.08
C LYS A 278 -12.77 -14.11 22.70
N LYS A 279 -11.94 -13.60 23.63
CA LYS A 279 -12.16 -12.25 24.21
C LYS A 279 -12.04 -11.15 23.15
N VAL A 280 -11.02 -11.20 22.31
CA VAL A 280 -10.83 -10.23 21.21
C VAL A 280 -12.00 -10.29 20.24
N LEU A 281 -12.49 -11.48 19.90
CA LEU A 281 -13.65 -11.65 19.02
C LEU A 281 -14.92 -11.05 19.62
N GLN A 282 -15.17 -11.25 20.93
CA GLN A 282 -16.30 -10.64 21.63
C GLN A 282 -16.17 -9.11 21.71
N GLN A 283 -14.96 -8.59 21.91
CA GLN A 283 -14.69 -7.16 21.90
C GLN A 283 -14.95 -6.55 20.52
N MET A 284 -14.44 -7.17 19.45
CA MET A 284 -14.66 -6.72 18.08
C MET A 284 -16.16 -6.77 17.72
N LYS A 285 -16.88 -7.80 18.16
CA LYS A 285 -18.35 -7.87 18.04
C LYS A 285 -19.01 -6.68 18.74
N LYS A 286 -18.60 -6.35 19.97
CA LYS A 286 -19.14 -5.22 20.74
C LYS A 286 -18.89 -3.87 20.03
N GLU A 287 -17.69 -3.67 19.52
CA GLU A 287 -17.33 -2.45 18.77
C GLU A 287 -18.11 -2.36 17.45
N MET A 288 -18.22 -3.46 16.72
CA MET A 288 -19.00 -3.52 15.49
C MET A 288 -20.49 -3.25 15.75
N MET A 289 -21.05 -3.75 16.85
CA MET A 289 -22.41 -3.38 17.29
C MET A 289 -22.53 -1.90 17.64
N HIS A 290 -21.52 -1.29 18.26
CA HIS A 290 -21.52 0.14 18.57
C HIS A 290 -21.45 1.01 17.30
N ILE A 291 -20.71 0.58 16.27
CA ILE A 291 -20.62 1.28 14.99
C ILE A 291 -21.89 1.13 14.15
N LEU A 292 -22.50 -0.07 14.19
CA LEU A 292 -23.71 -0.40 13.42
C LEU A 292 -25.01 -0.02 14.15
N ALA A 293 -24.94 0.35 15.43
CA ALA A 293 -26.08 0.90 16.15
C ALA A 293 -26.59 2.13 15.37
N PRO A 294 -27.86 2.17 14.95
CA PRO A 294 -28.40 3.31 14.26
C PRO A 294 -28.18 4.55 15.12
N ARG A 295 -27.36 5.48 14.62
CA ARG A 295 -27.21 6.81 15.20
C ARG A 295 -28.57 7.48 15.09
N GLN A 296 -29.40 7.32 16.12
CA GLN A 296 -30.62 8.08 16.35
C GLN A 296 -30.21 9.55 16.39
N GLN A 297 -30.18 10.20 15.22
CA GLN A 297 -30.44 11.62 15.13
C GLN A 297 -31.94 11.79 15.37
N SER A 298 -32.29 11.94 16.63
CA SER A 298 -33.57 12.53 17.01
C SER A 298 -33.28 13.89 17.64
N THR A 299 -33.59 14.91 16.86
CA THR A 299 -33.95 16.22 17.37
C THR A 299 -35.18 16.11 18.28
N SER A 300 -35.04 16.64 19.50
CA SER A 300 -36.09 17.18 20.38
C SER A 300 -37.02 16.22 21.15
N GLY A 301 -37.07 16.42 22.48
CA GLY A 301 -38.32 16.37 23.25
C GLY A 301 -38.46 15.31 24.35
N ALA A 302 -38.07 15.69 25.58
CA ALA A 302 -38.70 15.42 26.89
C ALA A 302 -39.42 14.09 27.24
N ALA A 303 -38.91 13.49 28.33
CA ALA A 303 -39.62 12.96 29.53
C ALA A 303 -39.93 11.45 29.68
N ALA A 304 -39.66 11.02 30.94
CA ALA A 304 -40.04 9.80 31.69
C ALA A 304 -39.34 8.49 31.28
N ASP A 305 -38.40 7.96 32.07
CA ASP A 305 -38.56 7.26 33.36
C ASP A 305 -39.32 5.92 33.21
N ASP A 306 -38.59 4.80 33.34
CA ASP A 306 -38.83 3.80 34.40
C ASP A 306 -38.25 2.41 34.06
N SER A 307 -37.78 1.76 35.13
CA SER A 307 -37.65 0.32 35.34
C SER A 307 -36.55 -0.48 34.62
N GLN A 308 -35.41 -0.51 35.32
CA GLN A 308 -34.46 -1.61 35.34
C GLN A 308 -35.05 -2.80 36.10
N GLU A 309 -35.32 -3.92 35.41
CA GLU A 309 -35.37 -5.23 36.06
C GLU A 309 -34.55 -6.28 35.30
N GLN A 310 -33.78 -6.97 36.13
CA GLN A 310 -32.80 -7.99 35.84
C GLN A 310 -33.48 -9.32 36.19
N VAL A 311 -33.75 -10.17 35.20
CA VAL A 311 -34.19 -11.55 35.46
C VAL A 311 -33.42 -12.49 34.53
N GLU A 312 -32.61 -13.34 35.16
CA GLU A 312 -32.05 -14.58 34.61
C GLU A 312 -33.17 -15.49 34.08
N SER A 313 -33.05 -16.01 32.85
CA SER A 313 -33.30 -17.44 32.58
C SER A 313 -32.98 -17.82 31.12
N ASP A 314 -32.23 -18.91 31.01
CA ASP A 314 -32.16 -19.93 29.96
C ASP A 314 -31.73 -19.61 28.52
N GLU A 315 -30.66 -20.34 28.17
CA GLU A 315 -30.08 -20.53 26.85
C GLU A 315 -31.01 -21.34 25.90
N GLU A 316 -30.75 -21.19 24.59
CA GLU A 316 -31.13 -22.13 23.52
C GLU A 316 -32.51 -22.03 22.83
N LYS A 317 -33.06 -20.82 22.57
CA LYS A 317 -34.07 -20.71 21.48
C LYS A 317 -34.23 -19.39 20.72
N ALA A 318 -33.45 -18.35 21.03
CA ALA A 318 -33.61 -17.02 20.42
C ALA A 318 -32.71 -16.74 19.19
N GLY A 319 -31.78 -17.65 18.84
CA GLY A 319 -30.82 -17.44 17.74
C GLY A 319 -31.40 -17.54 16.33
N ASN A 320 -32.63 -18.06 16.21
CA ASN A 320 -33.21 -18.48 14.93
C ASN A 320 -33.98 -17.32 14.28
N ALA A 321 -34.78 -16.60 15.07
CA ALA A 321 -35.60 -15.48 14.60
C ALA A 321 -34.78 -14.26 14.17
N SER A 322 -33.65 -14.00 14.85
CA SER A 322 -32.74 -12.90 14.48
C SER A 322 -32.01 -13.17 13.17
N ARG A 323 -31.78 -14.43 12.80
CA ARG A 323 -31.09 -14.81 11.56
C ARG A 323 -32.01 -14.70 10.34
N GLU A 324 -33.28 -15.08 10.48
CA GLU A 324 -34.29 -14.97 9.43
C GLU A 324 -34.68 -13.50 9.14
N ALA A 325 -34.77 -12.66 10.18
CA ALA A 325 -35.03 -11.22 10.01
C ALA A 325 -33.88 -10.48 9.27
N LEU A 326 -32.64 -10.93 9.48
CA LEU A 326 -31.45 -10.37 8.80
C LEU A 326 -31.36 -10.79 7.33
N ASP A 327 -31.75 -12.04 7.02
CA ASP A 327 -31.76 -12.54 5.63
C ASP A 327 -32.79 -11.78 4.78
N HIS A 328 -34.00 -11.56 5.31
CA HIS A 328 -35.04 -10.80 4.60
C HIS A 328 -34.67 -9.33 4.34
N SER A 329 -33.95 -8.70 5.26
CA SER A 329 -33.44 -7.33 5.07
C SER A 329 -32.40 -7.26 3.94
N CYS A 330 -31.52 -8.28 3.84
CA CYS A 330 -30.52 -8.36 2.78
C CYS A 330 -31.14 -8.67 1.42
N GLU A 331 -32.17 -9.53 1.36
CA GLU A 331 -32.92 -9.82 0.13
C GLU A 331 -33.62 -8.57 -0.41
N LEU A 332 -34.28 -7.79 0.46
CA LEU A 332 -34.97 -6.56 0.08
C LEU A 332 -33.99 -5.51 -0.48
N ALA A 333 -32.84 -5.33 0.16
CA ALA A 333 -31.80 -4.41 -0.30
C ALA A 333 -31.24 -4.81 -1.67
N ARG A 334 -31.05 -6.12 -1.89
CA ARG A 334 -30.58 -6.67 -3.16
C ARG A 334 -31.59 -6.45 -4.29
N GLU A 335 -32.87 -6.62 -4.02
CA GLU A 335 -33.94 -6.43 -5.01
C GLU A 335 -34.10 -4.95 -5.40
N GLN A 336 -34.02 -4.03 -4.43
CA GLN A 336 -34.04 -2.59 -4.70
C GLN A 336 -32.89 -2.16 -5.62
N LEU A 337 -31.68 -2.68 -5.38
CA LEU A 337 -30.51 -2.36 -6.19
C LEU A 337 -30.63 -2.90 -7.62
N LEU A 338 -31.15 -4.13 -7.78
CA LEU A 338 -31.37 -4.74 -9.09
C LEU A 338 -32.41 -3.96 -9.92
N ASN A 339 -33.47 -3.46 -9.28
CA ASN A 339 -34.50 -2.66 -9.94
C ASN A 339 -33.99 -1.28 -10.38
N SER A 340 -33.14 -0.65 -9.57
CA SER A 340 -32.49 0.62 -9.93
C SER A 340 -31.63 0.48 -11.19
N ILE A 341 -30.79 -0.56 -11.26
CA ILE A 341 -29.93 -0.83 -12.43
C ILE A 341 -30.77 -1.07 -13.69
N ARG A 342 -31.83 -1.88 -13.59
CA ARG A 342 -32.75 -2.13 -14.71
C ARG A 342 -33.43 -0.86 -15.22
N GLN A 343 -33.74 0.08 -14.34
CA GLN A 343 -34.35 1.35 -14.74
C GLN A 343 -33.35 2.25 -15.47
N GLN A 344 -32.10 2.32 -15.01
CA GLN A 344 -31.05 3.10 -15.69
C GLN A 344 -30.73 2.52 -17.08
N TRP A 345 -30.69 1.20 -17.21
CA TRP A 345 -30.45 0.54 -18.50
C TRP A 345 -31.54 0.87 -19.55
N ARG A 346 -32.82 0.91 -19.14
CA ARG A 346 -33.92 1.31 -20.02
C ARG A 346 -33.81 2.75 -20.50
N LYS A 347 -33.40 3.67 -19.62
CA LYS A 347 -33.18 5.08 -19.98
C LYS A 347 -32.08 5.22 -21.03
N LEU A 348 -30.98 4.49 -20.87
CA LEU A 348 -29.86 4.51 -21.82
C LEU A 348 -30.27 3.95 -23.19
N ARG A 349 -30.94 2.79 -23.23
CA ARG A 349 -31.43 2.19 -24.49
C ARG A 349 -32.32 3.16 -25.27
N ASN A 350 -33.28 3.81 -24.61
CA ASN A 350 -34.16 4.77 -25.26
C ASN A 350 -33.42 6.00 -25.80
N HIS A 351 -32.28 6.37 -25.22
CA HIS A 351 -31.48 7.47 -25.73
C HIS A 351 -30.71 7.08 -26.99
N VAL A 352 -30.17 5.85 -27.03
CA VAL A 352 -29.47 5.29 -28.20
C VAL A 352 -30.42 5.15 -29.39
N GLU A 353 -31.63 4.64 -29.18
CA GLU A 353 -32.64 4.49 -30.26
C GLU A 353 -33.06 5.84 -30.87
N LYS A 354 -33.03 6.93 -30.09
CA LYS A 354 -33.32 8.29 -30.59
C LYS A 354 -32.20 8.86 -31.44
N LEU A 355 -30.95 8.50 -31.17
CA LEU A 355 -29.80 8.95 -31.97
C LEU A 355 -29.79 8.26 -33.34
N ASP A 356 -30.22 7.00 -33.41
CA ASP A 356 -30.23 6.21 -34.65
C ASP A 356 -31.29 6.73 -35.66
N GLN A 357 -32.47 7.12 -35.17
CA GLN A 357 -33.56 7.65 -36.02
C GLN A 357 -33.25 9.02 -36.65
N GLY A 358 -32.35 9.81 -36.08
CA GLY A 358 -31.98 11.14 -36.58
C GLY A 358 -31.14 11.14 -37.85
N THR A 359 -30.55 9.99 -38.23
CA THR A 359 -29.50 9.93 -39.26
C THR A 359 -30.03 9.48 -40.63
N SER A 360 -31.29 9.06 -40.75
CA SER A 360 -31.81 8.36 -41.94
C SER A 360 -32.58 9.23 -42.97
N VAL A 361 -32.77 10.54 -42.76
CA VAL A 361 -33.75 11.34 -43.54
C VAL A 361 -33.15 12.17 -44.69
N MET A 362 -31.83 12.14 -44.92
CA MET A 362 -31.18 13.16 -45.76
C MET A 362 -30.57 12.67 -47.08
N GLU A 363 -31.25 11.79 -47.83
CA GLU A 363 -30.82 11.44 -49.20
C GLU A 363 -32.01 11.09 -50.10
N SER A 364 -32.52 12.05 -50.89
CA SER A 364 -33.04 11.83 -52.25
C SER A 364 -33.66 13.12 -52.79
N ASN A 365 -33.06 13.72 -53.82
CA ASN A 365 -33.72 14.18 -55.06
C ASN A 365 -32.70 14.91 -55.95
N LYS A 366 -32.38 14.35 -57.13
CA LYS A 366 -31.61 14.99 -58.21
C LYS A 366 -32.54 15.27 -59.38
N GLU A 367 -32.72 16.53 -59.73
CA GLU A 367 -33.42 17.00 -60.93
C GLU A 367 -32.42 17.83 -61.75
N THR A 368 -32.35 17.56 -63.05
CA THR A 368 -31.27 18.00 -63.96
C THR A 368 -31.38 19.49 -64.29
N ILE A 369 -30.31 20.26 -64.04
CA ILE A 369 -30.31 21.73 -64.08
C ILE A 369 -29.64 22.28 -65.38
N PRO A 370 -30.13 23.37 -66.00
CA PRO A 370 -29.59 23.96 -67.24
C PRO A 370 -28.12 24.41 -67.21
N LEU A 371 -27.48 24.50 -68.39
CA LEU A 371 -26.04 24.74 -68.58
C LEU A 371 -25.49 26.02 -67.92
N GLU A 372 -26.28 27.10 -67.92
CA GLU A 372 -25.91 28.39 -67.32
C GLU A 372 -25.93 28.31 -65.78
N THR A 373 -26.86 27.54 -65.25
CA THR A 373 -26.92 27.22 -63.82
C THR A 373 -25.80 26.26 -63.42
N HIS A 374 -25.38 25.34 -64.30
CA HIS A 374 -24.20 24.50 -64.08
C HIS A 374 -22.91 25.33 -64.04
N GLU A 375 -22.81 26.41 -64.83
CA GLU A 375 -21.65 27.31 -64.81
C GLU A 375 -21.60 28.14 -63.51
N ASP A 376 -22.75 28.67 -63.08
CA ASP A 376 -22.89 29.31 -61.76
C ASP A 376 -22.66 28.33 -60.60
N GLU A 377 -23.10 27.08 -60.73
CA GLU A 377 -22.83 26.00 -59.76
C GLU A 377 -21.36 25.61 -59.73
N MET A 378 -20.69 25.58 -60.88
CA MET A 378 -19.25 25.36 -60.93
C MET A 378 -18.48 26.52 -60.29
N GLU A 379 -18.91 27.76 -60.47
CA GLU A 379 -18.28 28.90 -59.83
C GLU A 379 -18.54 28.91 -58.31
N ARG A 380 -19.76 28.56 -57.87
CA ARG A 380 -20.06 28.33 -56.45
C ARG A 380 -19.22 27.19 -55.88
N MET A 381 -19.13 26.05 -56.56
CA MET A 381 -18.27 24.94 -56.12
C MET A 381 -16.79 25.34 -56.07
N ARG A 382 -16.30 26.18 -56.99
CA ARG A 382 -14.92 26.68 -56.92
C ARG A 382 -14.72 27.56 -55.68
N GLN A 383 -15.68 28.43 -55.37
CA GLN A 383 -15.64 29.25 -54.16
C GLN A 383 -15.71 28.40 -52.90
N GLU A 384 -16.58 27.40 -52.85
CA GLU A 384 -16.68 26.45 -51.73
C GLU A 384 -15.41 25.62 -51.57
N VAL A 385 -14.82 25.12 -52.67
CA VAL A 385 -13.53 24.41 -52.64
C VAL A 385 -12.41 25.34 -52.17
N GLN A 386 -12.43 26.61 -52.57
CA GLN A 386 -11.45 27.59 -52.12
C GLN A 386 -11.61 27.89 -50.62
N GLN A 387 -12.84 28.06 -50.14
CA GLN A 387 -13.14 28.21 -48.72
C GLN A 387 -12.75 26.96 -47.91
N CYS A 388 -13.02 25.75 -48.44
CA CYS A 388 -12.58 24.51 -47.83
C CYS A 388 -11.05 24.42 -47.78
N ARG A 389 -10.34 24.85 -48.82
CA ARG A 389 -8.87 24.90 -48.82
C ARG A 389 -8.34 25.88 -47.77
N GLU A 390 -8.93 27.06 -47.66
CA GLU A 390 -8.59 28.04 -46.65
C GLU A 390 -8.89 27.55 -45.23
N PHE A 391 -10.01 26.85 -45.05
CA PHE A 391 -10.39 26.22 -43.79
C PHE A 391 -9.44 25.07 -43.41
N ILE A 392 -9.08 24.21 -44.36
CA ILE A 392 -8.08 23.14 -44.16
C ILE A 392 -6.72 23.76 -43.84
N HIS A 393 -6.34 24.85 -44.51
CA HIS A 393 -5.10 25.56 -44.23
C HIS A 393 -5.12 26.20 -42.83
N ALA A 394 -6.23 26.81 -42.42
CA ALA A 394 -6.42 27.34 -41.07
C ALA A 394 -6.42 26.23 -40.00
N GLN A 395 -7.06 25.09 -40.27
CA GLN A 395 -7.03 23.90 -39.41
C GLN A 395 -5.61 23.32 -39.32
N GLN A 396 -4.86 23.27 -40.42
CA GLN A 396 -3.47 22.85 -40.42
C GLN A 396 -2.59 23.81 -39.65
N GLN A 397 -2.79 25.13 -39.80
CA GLN A 397 -2.08 26.12 -38.99
C GLN A 397 -2.42 26.01 -37.51
N LEU A 398 -3.68 25.75 -37.15
CA LEU A 398 -4.10 25.55 -35.77
C LEU A 398 -3.53 24.25 -35.19
N LEU A 399 -3.54 23.15 -35.95
CA LEU A 399 -2.90 21.89 -35.58
C LEU A 399 -1.39 22.06 -35.42
N GLN A 400 -0.75 22.79 -36.32
CA GLN A 400 0.68 23.07 -36.24
C GLN A 400 0.99 24.02 -35.08
N GLN A 401 0.09 24.94 -34.76
CA GLN A 401 0.16 25.77 -33.55
C GLN A 401 -0.07 24.93 -32.29
N GLN A 402 -0.96 23.93 -32.30
CA GLN A 402 -1.16 22.98 -31.20
C GLN A 402 0.00 22.00 -31.01
N LEU A 403 0.71 21.65 -32.07
CA LEU A 403 1.92 20.81 -32.02
C LEU A 403 3.17 21.63 -31.64
N ASN A 404 3.19 22.92 -31.99
CA ASN A 404 4.28 23.85 -31.65
C ASN A 404 4.06 24.57 -30.31
N THR A 405 2.83 24.66 -29.81
CA THR A 405 2.59 24.77 -28.37
C THR A 405 3.05 23.43 -27.82
N SER A 406 4.21 23.41 -27.18
CA SER A 406 4.66 22.28 -26.37
C SER A 406 3.43 21.70 -25.68
N PHE A 407 3.10 20.42 -25.95
CA PHE A 407 2.26 19.66 -25.03
C PHE A 407 2.74 20.05 -23.64
N ASP A 408 1.88 20.67 -22.85
CA ASP A 408 2.29 21.12 -21.53
C ASP A 408 2.86 19.89 -20.83
N ASP A 409 4.14 19.94 -20.42
CA ASP A 409 4.87 18.78 -19.90
C ASP A 409 4.06 18.12 -18.76
N GLU A 410 3.25 18.91 -18.06
CA GLU A 410 2.28 18.46 -17.05
C GLU A 410 1.19 17.51 -17.57
N THR A 411 0.63 17.75 -18.75
CA THR A 411 -0.43 16.89 -19.30
C THR A 411 0.14 15.56 -19.80
N ALA A 412 1.33 15.59 -20.41
CA ALA A 412 2.06 14.39 -20.80
C ALA A 412 2.58 13.61 -19.59
N ALA A 413 3.00 14.31 -18.53
CA ALA A 413 3.37 13.71 -17.25
C ALA A 413 2.16 13.04 -16.59
N LEU A 414 1.00 13.69 -16.53
CA LEU A 414 -0.22 13.14 -15.92
C LEU A 414 -0.69 11.86 -16.63
N LEU A 415 -0.71 11.84 -17.96
CA LEU A 415 -1.08 10.66 -18.74
C LEU A 415 -0.09 9.50 -18.54
N ASN A 416 1.21 9.79 -18.48
CA ASN A 416 2.22 8.79 -18.13
C ASN A 416 2.06 8.30 -16.69
N ASP A 417 1.76 9.19 -15.74
CA ASP A 417 1.58 8.85 -14.33
C ASP A 417 0.35 7.95 -14.14
N CYS A 418 -0.74 8.22 -14.87
CA CYS A 418 -1.92 7.35 -14.91
C CYS A 418 -1.62 5.96 -15.49
N TYR A 419 -0.91 5.88 -16.62
CA TYR A 419 -0.55 4.60 -17.24
C TYR A 419 0.39 3.77 -16.36
N THR A 420 1.38 4.42 -15.76
CA THR A 420 2.32 3.75 -14.84
C THR A 420 1.65 3.33 -13.53
N LEU A 421 0.63 4.05 -13.06
CA LEU A 421 -0.20 3.65 -11.92
C LEU A 421 -1.00 2.38 -12.22
N GLU A 422 -1.66 2.32 -13.38
CA GLU A 422 -2.44 1.16 -13.81
C GLU A 422 -1.54 -0.08 -13.96
N GLU A 423 -0.36 0.09 -14.58
CA GLU A 423 0.61 -1.00 -14.71
C GLU A 423 1.18 -1.46 -13.36
N LYS A 424 1.42 -0.53 -12.43
CA LYS A 424 1.85 -0.84 -11.06
C LYS A 424 0.78 -1.58 -10.26
N GLU A 425 -0.49 -1.22 -10.45
CA GLU A 425 -1.62 -1.89 -9.80
C GLU A 425 -1.79 -3.32 -10.36
N ARG A 426 -1.72 -3.48 -11.68
CA ARG A 426 -1.71 -4.79 -12.36
C ARG A 426 -0.58 -5.69 -11.84
N LEU A 427 0.65 -5.17 -11.77
CA LEU A 427 1.79 -5.92 -11.24
C LEU A 427 1.60 -6.34 -9.78
N LYS A 428 0.95 -5.49 -8.98
CA LYS A 428 0.64 -5.78 -7.57
C LYS A 428 -0.37 -6.91 -7.44
N GLU A 429 -1.34 -6.99 -8.34
CA GLU A 429 -2.30 -8.09 -8.42
C GLU A 429 -1.64 -9.40 -8.86
N GLU A 430 -0.82 -9.36 -9.92
CA GLU A 430 -0.03 -10.53 -10.36
C GLU A 430 0.91 -11.02 -9.26
N TRP A 431 1.53 -10.11 -8.52
CA TRP A 431 2.41 -10.46 -7.41
C TRP A 431 1.66 -11.11 -6.25
N LYS A 432 0.45 -10.64 -5.92
CA LYS A 432 -0.42 -11.30 -4.92
C LYS A 432 -0.78 -12.72 -5.36
N LEU A 433 -1.15 -12.90 -6.62
CA LEU A 433 -1.48 -14.21 -7.18
C LEU A 433 -0.27 -15.16 -7.09
N PHE A 434 0.92 -14.66 -7.43
CA PHE A 434 2.16 -15.43 -7.34
C PHE A 434 2.49 -15.85 -5.90
N GLU A 435 2.34 -14.94 -4.93
CA GLU A 435 2.60 -15.28 -3.52
C GLU A 435 1.56 -16.27 -2.98
N GLU A 436 0.32 -16.19 -3.44
CA GLU A 436 -0.74 -17.15 -3.09
C GLU A 436 -0.46 -18.54 -3.68
N GLN A 437 0.00 -18.61 -4.94
CA GLN A 437 0.45 -19.86 -5.55
C GLN A 437 1.63 -20.46 -4.78
N LYS A 438 2.63 -19.66 -4.44
CA LYS A 438 3.78 -20.09 -3.65
C LYS A 438 3.36 -20.65 -2.28
N LYS A 439 2.41 -19.98 -1.60
CA LYS A 439 1.85 -20.47 -0.34
C LYS A 439 1.10 -21.80 -0.51
N ASN A 440 0.40 -22.00 -1.62
CA ASN A 440 -0.25 -23.27 -1.93
C ASN A 440 0.78 -24.39 -2.18
N PHE A 441 1.82 -24.15 -2.98
CA PHE A 441 2.88 -25.13 -3.18
C PHE A 441 3.58 -25.50 -1.86
N GLU A 442 3.79 -24.54 -0.96
CA GLU A 442 4.36 -24.80 0.37
C GLU A 442 3.45 -25.71 1.22
N LYS A 443 2.12 -25.48 1.16
CA LYS A 443 1.14 -26.33 1.84
C LYS A 443 1.10 -27.73 1.23
N GLU A 444 1.06 -27.85 -0.08
CA GLU A 444 1.10 -29.14 -0.77
C GLU A 444 2.38 -29.90 -0.41
N ARG A 445 3.53 -29.24 -0.44
CA ARG A 445 4.82 -29.83 -0.04
C ARG A 445 4.77 -30.39 1.38
N LYS A 446 4.18 -29.64 2.33
CA LYS A 446 3.98 -30.10 3.71
C LYS A 446 3.05 -31.32 3.77
N ASN A 447 1.91 -31.25 3.08
CA ASN A 447 0.94 -32.35 3.03
C ASN A 447 1.55 -33.63 2.43
N PHE A 448 2.32 -33.52 1.34
CA PHE A 448 3.03 -34.66 0.76
C PHE A 448 4.06 -35.25 1.71
N THR A 449 4.82 -34.39 2.41
CA THR A 449 5.81 -34.83 3.39
C THR A 449 5.13 -35.56 4.55
N GLU A 450 4.02 -35.04 5.06
CA GLU A 450 3.25 -35.65 6.14
C GLU A 450 2.62 -36.97 5.71
N ALA A 451 2.05 -37.04 4.50
CA ALA A 451 1.51 -38.28 3.94
C ALA A 451 2.60 -39.36 3.79
N ALA A 452 3.81 -38.99 3.35
CA ALA A 452 4.94 -39.91 3.26
C ALA A 452 5.38 -40.43 4.65
N ILE A 453 5.42 -39.55 5.67
CA ILE A 453 5.72 -39.94 7.05
C ILE A 453 4.64 -40.89 7.58
N ARG A 454 3.36 -40.57 7.34
CA ARG A 454 2.24 -41.41 7.77
C ARG A 454 2.28 -42.80 7.14
N LEU A 455 2.48 -42.88 5.82
CA LEU A 455 2.68 -44.14 5.12
C LEU A 455 3.89 -44.92 5.67
N GLY A 456 4.98 -44.23 6.03
CA GLY A 456 6.13 -44.84 6.69
C GLY A 456 5.78 -45.49 8.04
N ARG A 457 4.94 -44.82 8.85
CA ARG A 457 4.45 -45.35 10.13
C ARG A 457 3.52 -46.54 9.94
N GLU A 458 2.56 -46.43 9.01
CA GLU A 458 1.62 -47.52 8.69
C GLU A 458 2.37 -48.77 8.19
N LYS A 459 3.38 -48.59 7.33
CA LYS A 459 4.23 -49.69 6.86
C LYS A 459 5.03 -50.34 7.99
N MET A 460 5.54 -49.54 8.94
CA MET A 460 6.25 -50.06 10.11
C MET A 460 5.30 -50.87 11.01
N ALA A 461 4.13 -50.34 11.32
CA ALA A 461 3.11 -51.04 12.12
C ALA A 461 2.68 -52.36 11.46
N PHE A 462 2.48 -52.37 10.14
CA PHE A 462 2.14 -53.59 9.42
C PHE A 462 3.26 -54.65 9.48
N GLU A 463 4.51 -54.23 9.38
CA GLU A 463 5.65 -55.13 9.52
C GLU A 463 5.79 -55.67 10.96
N GLU A 464 5.54 -54.83 11.96
CA GLU A 464 5.48 -55.24 13.37
C GLU A 464 4.37 -56.27 13.63
N ASP A 465 3.17 -56.04 13.10
CA ASP A 465 2.05 -56.99 13.18
C ASP A 465 2.39 -58.30 12.48
N ARG A 466 3.05 -58.26 11.33
CA ARG A 466 3.54 -59.45 10.62
C ARG A 466 4.56 -60.23 11.46
N VAL A 467 5.52 -59.55 12.08
CA VAL A 467 6.51 -60.17 12.97
C VAL A 467 5.85 -60.75 14.21
N ALA A 468 4.92 -60.02 14.82
CA ALA A 468 4.16 -60.48 15.99
C ALA A 468 3.30 -61.71 15.65
N TRP A 469 2.65 -61.71 14.49
CA TRP A 469 1.89 -62.83 13.98
C TRP A 469 2.79 -64.06 13.75
N LEU A 470 3.94 -63.90 13.08
CA LEU A 470 4.91 -64.99 12.90
C LEU A 470 5.45 -65.53 14.23
N LYS A 471 5.72 -64.64 15.19
CA LYS A 471 6.16 -65.01 16.53
C LYS A 471 5.08 -65.82 17.26
N ASN A 472 3.83 -65.36 17.24
CA ASN A 472 2.71 -66.07 17.86
C ASN A 472 2.43 -67.40 17.17
N HIS A 473 2.50 -67.45 15.83
CA HIS A 473 2.37 -68.68 15.07
C HIS A 473 3.45 -69.70 15.44
N PHE A 474 4.72 -69.26 15.53
CA PHE A 474 5.82 -70.11 15.98
C PHE A 474 5.61 -70.62 17.42
N LEU A 475 5.25 -69.72 18.34
CA LEU A 475 5.01 -70.08 19.75
C LEU A 475 3.84 -71.07 19.93
N ASN A 476 2.79 -70.95 19.11
CA ASN A 476 1.62 -71.83 19.18
C ASN A 476 1.85 -73.20 18.52
N ILE A 477 2.79 -73.33 17.59
CA ILE A 477 3.14 -74.61 16.94
C ILE A 477 4.20 -75.38 17.76
N THR A 478 4.88 -74.74 18.71
CA THR A 478 5.92 -75.39 19.51
C THR A 478 5.31 -76.22 20.67
N PRO A 479 5.45 -77.56 20.71
CA PRO A 479 4.62 -78.44 21.55
C PRO A 479 5.14 -78.59 22.99
N PHE A 480 5.44 -77.50 23.71
CA PHE A 480 6.04 -77.57 25.06
C PHE A 480 5.26 -76.88 26.19
N THR A 481 4.05 -76.35 25.96
CA THR A 481 3.34 -75.53 26.97
C THR A 481 2.50 -76.30 27.98
N ASN A 482 2.50 -77.64 28.02
CA ASN A 482 1.64 -78.41 28.92
C ASN A 482 2.42 -79.33 29.89
N ARG A 483 3.22 -78.75 30.80
CA ARG A 483 3.74 -79.48 31.99
C ARG A 483 4.15 -78.55 33.13
N ARG A 484 3.18 -77.99 33.87
CA ARG A 484 3.28 -77.74 35.32
C ARG A 484 2.00 -77.10 35.86
N ARG A 485 1.07 -77.95 36.30
CA ARG A 485 0.12 -77.65 37.37
C ARG A 485 0.09 -78.90 38.26
N TYR A 486 0.63 -78.81 39.47
CA TYR A 486 0.18 -79.51 40.69
C TYR A 486 1.11 -79.14 41.87
N SER A 487 0.48 -78.99 43.06
CA SER A 487 1.04 -79.00 44.43
C SER A 487 1.19 -77.67 45.20
N SER A 488 0.10 -77.32 45.91
CA SER A 488 -0.08 -77.14 47.38
C SER A 488 0.81 -76.19 48.24
N SER A 489 0.10 -75.28 48.93
CA SER A 489 0.12 -74.91 50.36
C SER A 489 1.35 -74.27 51.07
N ASP A 490 1.06 -73.13 51.70
CA ASP A 490 1.59 -72.51 52.94
C ASP A 490 3.06 -72.07 53.13
N GLY A 491 3.20 -70.85 53.68
CA GLY A 491 4.25 -70.51 54.65
C GLY A 491 5.29 -69.43 54.29
N GLN A 492 5.09 -68.22 54.83
CA GLN A 492 6.07 -67.26 55.39
C GLN A 492 7.31 -66.78 54.61
N SER A 493 7.39 -65.44 54.53
CA SER A 493 8.53 -64.53 54.77
C SER A 493 9.92 -64.75 54.13
N ALA A 494 10.30 -63.69 53.40
CA ALA A 494 11.62 -63.03 53.34
C ALA A 494 12.83 -63.71 52.67
N LEU A 495 13.34 -62.92 51.71
CA LEU A 495 14.75 -62.70 51.35
C LEU A 495 15.51 -63.66 50.43
N SER A 496 16.05 -62.98 49.42
CA SER A 496 17.38 -63.11 48.81
C SER A 496 17.47 -63.91 47.51
N GLY A 497 18.19 -63.29 46.58
CA GLY A 497 18.19 -63.61 45.16
C GLY A 497 18.71 -65.00 44.83
N ILE A 498 18.35 -65.47 43.63
CA ILE A 498 19.26 -66.10 42.68
C ILE A 498 18.59 -66.10 41.30
N LYS A 499 19.46 -65.92 40.32
CA LYS A 499 19.25 -65.75 38.89
C LYS A 499 18.66 -67.00 38.24
N TYR A 500 17.82 -66.82 37.22
CA TYR A 500 17.80 -67.71 36.05
C TYR A 500 17.76 -66.87 34.77
N ALA A 501 18.77 -67.09 33.95
CA ALA A 501 18.86 -66.63 32.58
C ALA A 501 18.03 -67.57 31.69
N THR A 502 17.24 -67.00 30.78
CA THR A 502 16.75 -67.72 29.61
C THR A 502 17.16 -66.93 28.38
N SER A 503 18.22 -67.43 27.75
CA SER A 503 18.69 -67.07 26.42
C SER A 503 17.62 -67.46 25.39
N ILE A 504 17.12 -66.49 24.62
CA ILE A 504 16.52 -66.77 23.31
C ILE A 504 17.41 -66.13 22.26
N CYS A 505 18.08 -67.02 21.54
CA CYS A 505 18.83 -66.80 20.33
C CYS A 505 17.87 -66.25 19.27
N THR A 506 18.19 -65.11 18.65
CA THR A 506 17.59 -64.75 17.36
C THR A 506 18.69 -64.37 16.39
N CYS A 507 18.76 -65.16 15.33
CA CYS A 507 19.63 -65.02 14.19
C CYS A 507 19.45 -63.65 13.53
N THR A 508 20.58 -63.09 13.14
CA THR A 508 20.71 -62.16 12.02
C THR A 508 19.90 -62.62 10.81
N VAL A 509 18.97 -61.78 10.36
CA VAL A 509 18.57 -61.71 8.95
C VAL A 509 18.94 -60.33 8.45
N PHE A 510 19.95 -60.33 7.59
CA PHE A 510 20.30 -59.26 6.67
C PHE A 510 19.10 -58.99 5.75
N ILE A 511 18.51 -57.80 5.79
CA ILE A 511 17.78 -57.25 4.63
C ILE A 511 18.44 -55.92 4.30
N SER A 512 19.34 -56.00 3.33
CA SER A 512 19.85 -54.85 2.59
C SER A 512 18.78 -54.46 1.58
N TRP A 513 18.11 -53.32 1.76
CA TRP A 513 17.42 -52.61 0.68
C TRP A 513 17.79 -51.13 0.71
N VAL A 514 18.80 -50.80 -0.09
CA VAL A 514 19.03 -49.48 -0.68
C VAL A 514 18.79 -49.65 -2.18
N CYS A 515 17.78 -48.95 -2.69
CA CYS A 515 17.70 -48.44 -4.07
C CYS A 515 16.99 -47.08 -3.92
N ALA A 516 17.69 -45.94 -3.92
CA ALA A 516 18.29 -45.28 -5.08
C ALA A 516 17.25 -45.03 -6.20
N ALA A 517 16.57 -43.89 -6.11
CA ALA A 517 15.93 -43.25 -7.25
C ALA A 517 16.65 -41.92 -7.51
N THR A 518 17.36 -41.89 -8.63
CA THR A 518 17.96 -40.71 -9.27
C THR A 518 16.88 -39.77 -9.81
N PRO A 519 17.04 -38.44 -9.76
CA PRO A 519 16.25 -37.53 -10.57
C PRO A 519 16.93 -37.36 -11.95
N GLN A 520 16.31 -37.92 -13.00
CA GLN A 520 16.44 -37.44 -14.38
C GLN A 520 15.15 -36.71 -14.72
N ASP A 521 15.22 -35.39 -14.87
CA ASP A 521 14.84 -34.68 -16.10
C ASP A 521 14.78 -33.17 -15.86
N VAL A 522 15.78 -32.50 -16.43
CA VAL A 522 15.86 -31.04 -16.61
C VAL A 522 15.55 -30.77 -18.08
N PRO A 523 14.66 -29.83 -18.44
CA PRO A 523 14.45 -29.47 -19.83
C PRO A 523 15.66 -28.65 -20.33
N LYS A 524 16.34 -29.17 -21.37
CA LYS A 524 17.38 -28.45 -22.11
C LYS A 524 16.72 -27.42 -23.04
N LYS A 525 17.10 -26.15 -22.88
CA LYS A 525 17.00 -25.13 -23.94
C LYS A 525 17.89 -25.54 -25.13
N PRO A 526 17.46 -25.36 -26.39
CA PRO A 526 18.37 -25.42 -27.52
C PRO A 526 19.15 -24.10 -27.65
N ASN A 527 20.46 -24.25 -27.83
CA ASN A 527 21.41 -23.16 -28.01
C ASN A 527 21.51 -22.83 -29.51
N LEU A 528 21.61 -21.54 -29.80
CA LEU A 528 21.94 -21.01 -31.12
C LEU A 528 23.35 -21.47 -31.53
N GLN A 529 23.47 -21.91 -32.78
CA GLN A 529 24.74 -21.92 -33.51
C GLN A 529 24.56 -21.03 -34.75
N GLY A 530 25.43 -20.02 -34.85
CA GLY A 530 25.47 -19.10 -35.97
C GLY A 530 25.93 -19.77 -37.26
N HIS A 531 25.39 -19.26 -38.36
CA HIS A 531 26.00 -19.33 -39.68
C HIS A 531 26.23 -17.91 -40.18
N HIS A 532 27.51 -17.59 -40.39
CA HIS A 532 27.93 -16.57 -41.34
C HIS A 532 27.59 -17.04 -42.76
N CYS A 533 26.99 -16.18 -43.58
CA CYS A 533 27.35 -16.05 -44.99
C CYS A 533 26.78 -14.74 -45.58
N SER A 534 27.69 -13.95 -46.16
CA SER A 534 27.55 -12.82 -47.11
C SER A 534 26.69 -11.62 -46.73
#